data_AF-A0A965MC63-F1
#
_entry.id   AF-A0A965MC63-F1
#
_cell.length_a   1.000
_cell.length_b   1.000
_cell.length_c   1.000
_cell.angle_alpha   90.00
_cell.angle_beta   90.00
_cell.angle_gamma   90.00
#
_symmetry.space_group_name_H-M   'P 1'
#
loop_
_entity.id
_entity.type
_entity.pdbx_description
1 polymer ?
#
loop_
_entity_poly.entity_id
_entity_poly.type
_entity_poly.pdbx_seq_one_letter_code
_entity_poly.pdbx_strand_id
1 'polypeptide(L)'
;MSRRGFLGRSVAGASLMAGWPGMQVWGSQGASVTGRLLVTLQLDGGVDVTMFTDPKVNVSNEPKINHWADELEPDQIGGISFAPVARNRELFERFGADLMVVNGVDAQTNSHETGRLFNWTGRNAEGQPSLSALFAAAESPEQPLAYSVFGGVSRTAGIIGYNRFDDLNVLRRLTQPNVDSWSGETKRWEADLARSQQLLEADVSRLLNQSGLSVRERLSMIKFNEARERRDSLSRLAELIPPESEIAPREDLNAGGMNFSSNLKQQMQSALLVFKSGLGSAADLSLGGFDSHEENEPIQEALLSHIYEALVYFWDYAEELGLADRIFLVMGSDFGRTNFINEGNGKDHWPIGSYIIMQRGALWGDRVIGQTDELHFARGIDAATLKVKSNGLIMTPSHIHKAIQEYLGIDGFANDADFGLANTESLPLFDPFIGSTT
;
A
#
# COMPACT_ATOMS: atom_id res chain seq x y z
N MET A 1 -34.27 6.56 75.34
CA MET A 1 -33.49 5.96 76.45
C MET A 1 -33.45 4.44 76.27
N SER A 2 -32.31 3.83 76.64
CA SER A 2 -31.95 2.40 76.60
C SER A 2 -31.54 1.85 75.21
N ARG A 3 -30.64 0.88 75.03
CA ARG A 3 -29.38 0.37 75.68
C ARG A 3 -29.20 -1.05 75.10
N ARG A 4 -28.00 -1.36 74.57
CA ARG A 4 -27.43 -2.72 74.30
C ARG A 4 -28.11 -3.49 73.17
N GLY A 5 -27.45 -4.13 72.21
CA GLY A 5 -26.07 -4.59 71.96
C GLY A 5 -26.21 -5.65 70.84
N PHE A 6 -25.23 -6.21 70.15
CA PHE A 6 -23.78 -6.12 70.09
C PHE A 6 -23.39 -7.10 68.95
N LEU A 7 -22.47 -6.69 68.06
CA LEU A 7 -21.57 -7.49 67.21
C LEU A 7 -22.09 -8.58 66.25
N GLY A 8 -21.57 -8.50 65.01
CA GLY A 8 -21.52 -9.65 64.10
C GLY A 8 -20.82 -9.41 62.75
N ARG A 9 -19.49 -9.17 62.77
CA ARG A 9 -18.51 -9.55 61.73
C ARG A 9 -18.54 -8.91 60.32
N SER A 10 -17.54 -8.04 60.14
CA SER A 10 -16.65 -7.84 58.97
C SER A 10 -16.58 -8.92 57.86
N VAL A 11 -16.67 -8.48 56.59
CA VAL A 11 -15.85 -8.87 55.41
C VAL A 11 -15.93 -7.67 54.43
N ALA A 12 -14.92 -6.80 54.39
CA ALA A 12 -13.77 -6.77 53.47
C ALA A 12 -14.08 -6.11 52.11
N GLY A 13 -13.21 -5.19 51.72
CA GLY A 13 -13.40 -4.17 50.70
C GLY A 13 -13.64 -4.68 49.28
N ALA A 14 -14.59 -4.02 48.61
CA ALA A 14 -14.72 -4.03 47.16
C ALA A 14 -14.03 -2.77 46.62
N SER A 15 -12.77 -2.90 46.23
CA SER A 15 -12.10 -1.92 45.38
C SER A 15 -12.65 -2.08 43.97
N LEU A 16 -13.41 -1.09 43.51
CA LEU A 16 -13.90 -0.97 42.16
C LEU A 16 -12.70 -0.83 41.19
N MET A 17 -12.35 -1.91 40.49
CA MET A 17 -11.51 -1.83 39.30
C MET A 17 -12.39 -1.38 38.14
N ALA A 18 -12.16 -0.14 37.69
CA ALA A 18 -12.69 0.40 36.46
C ALA A 18 -12.35 -0.54 35.29
N GLY A 19 -13.37 -0.87 34.48
CA GLY A 19 -13.21 -1.68 33.29
C GLY A 19 -12.32 -0.97 32.27
N TRP A 20 -11.22 -1.63 31.88
CA TRP A 20 -10.55 -1.34 30.62
C TRP A 20 -11.34 -1.96 29.46
N PRO A 21 -11.34 -1.35 28.27
CA PRO A 21 -11.87 -1.99 27.08
C PRO A 21 -11.00 -3.21 26.79
N GLY A 22 -11.55 -4.40 27.05
CA GLY A 22 -10.93 -5.63 26.58
C GLY A 22 -10.93 -5.60 25.06
N MET A 23 -9.74 -5.63 24.46
CA MET A 23 -9.60 -6.13 23.09
C MET A 23 -10.29 -7.48 23.06
N GLN A 24 -11.45 -7.56 22.40
CA GLN A 24 -12.07 -8.83 22.10
C GLN A 24 -11.16 -9.53 21.08
N VAL A 25 -10.34 -10.46 21.56
CA VAL A 25 -9.63 -11.40 20.68
C VAL A 25 -10.68 -12.39 20.20
N TRP A 26 -11.21 -12.16 19.00
CA TRP A 26 -12.01 -13.14 18.30
C TRP A 26 -11.04 -14.19 17.76
N GLY A 27 -10.85 -15.26 18.52
CA GLY A 27 -10.13 -16.44 18.07
C GLY A 27 -10.90 -17.12 16.94
N SER A 28 -10.59 -16.78 15.69
CA SER A 28 -10.84 -17.69 14.57
C SER A 28 -9.59 -18.54 14.38
N GLN A 29 -9.77 -19.85 14.32
CA GLN A 29 -8.70 -20.74 13.86
C GLN A 29 -8.31 -20.31 12.44
N GLY A 30 -7.12 -19.73 12.28
CA GLY A 30 -6.34 -19.60 11.05
C GLY A 30 -7.09 -19.54 9.72
N ALA A 31 -8.13 -18.71 9.60
CA ALA A 31 -8.83 -18.52 8.34
C ALA A 31 -7.89 -17.81 7.37
N SER A 32 -7.66 -18.39 6.19
CA SER A 32 -6.91 -17.72 5.11
C SER A 32 -7.59 -16.42 4.70
N VAL A 33 -6.83 -15.39 4.34
CA VAL A 33 -7.41 -14.16 3.76
C VAL A 33 -8.09 -14.51 2.44
N THR A 34 -9.42 -14.38 2.38
CA THR A 34 -10.24 -14.65 1.18
C THR A 34 -10.81 -13.39 0.51
N GLY A 35 -10.70 -12.22 1.16
CA GLY A 35 -11.21 -10.94 0.66
C GLY A 35 -10.33 -10.28 -0.40
N ARG A 36 -10.54 -8.98 -0.60
CA ARG A 36 -9.70 -8.14 -1.48
C ARG A 36 -8.25 -8.11 -0.96
N LEU A 37 -7.33 -7.82 -1.88
CA LEU A 37 -5.91 -7.66 -1.63
C LEU A 37 -5.52 -6.26 -2.06
N LEU A 38 -5.01 -5.45 -1.14
CA LEU A 38 -4.60 -4.08 -1.42
C LEU A 38 -3.10 -4.04 -1.72
N VAL A 39 -2.74 -3.40 -2.82
CA VAL A 39 -1.36 -3.07 -3.14
C VAL A 39 -1.25 -1.57 -3.34
N THR A 40 -0.32 -0.93 -2.64
CA THR A 40 0.08 0.44 -2.98
C THR A 40 1.44 0.42 -3.68
N LEU A 41 1.57 1.22 -4.74
CA LEU A 41 2.82 1.41 -5.48
C LEU A 41 3.22 2.88 -5.43
N GLN A 42 4.21 3.16 -4.59
CA GLN A 42 4.77 4.50 -4.45
C GLN A 42 5.87 4.75 -5.49
N LEU A 43 5.65 5.76 -6.30
CA LEU A 43 6.63 6.31 -7.23
C LEU A 43 7.35 7.48 -6.52
N ASP A 44 8.44 7.18 -5.82
CA ASP A 44 9.13 8.11 -4.92
C ASP A 44 9.94 9.14 -5.71
N GLY A 45 9.67 10.42 -5.45
CA GLY A 45 10.38 11.52 -6.06
C GLY A 45 9.57 12.40 -7.02
N GLY A 46 8.26 12.28 -7.15
CA GLY A 46 7.47 13.22 -7.97
C GLY A 46 7.46 12.88 -9.46
N VAL A 47 6.44 12.16 -9.90
CA VAL A 47 6.25 11.76 -11.31
C VAL A 47 5.89 12.96 -12.17
N ASP A 48 6.53 13.09 -13.33
CA ASP A 48 6.11 14.06 -14.34
C ASP A 48 4.86 13.59 -15.08
N VAL A 49 3.69 13.93 -14.52
CA VAL A 49 2.41 13.54 -15.10
C VAL A 49 2.13 14.23 -16.45
N THR A 50 2.86 15.31 -16.79
CA THR A 50 2.71 16.02 -18.07
C THR A 50 3.28 15.25 -19.26
N MET A 51 4.10 14.23 -19.00
CA MET A 51 4.58 13.25 -19.97
C MET A 51 4.02 11.84 -19.70
N PHE A 52 2.94 11.76 -18.92
CA PHE A 52 2.28 10.50 -18.58
C PHE A 52 0.76 10.61 -18.69
N THR A 53 0.05 10.70 -17.57
CA THR A 53 -1.42 10.60 -17.51
C THR A 53 -2.16 11.92 -17.71
N ASP A 54 -1.46 13.06 -17.65
CA ASP A 54 -2.03 14.39 -17.83
C ASP A 54 -1.24 15.16 -18.91
N PRO A 55 -1.20 14.66 -20.15
CA PRO A 55 -0.29 15.14 -21.18
C PRO A 55 -0.46 16.64 -21.43
N LYS A 56 0.65 17.37 -21.46
CA LYS A 56 0.67 18.81 -21.77
C LYS A 56 1.52 19.10 -23.00
N VAL A 57 0.90 19.80 -23.94
CA VAL A 57 1.57 20.36 -25.12
C VAL A 57 2.17 21.72 -24.82
N ASN A 58 3.14 22.15 -25.63
CA ASN A 58 3.78 23.45 -25.45
C ASN A 58 2.80 24.60 -25.76
N VAL A 59 2.72 25.57 -24.84
CA VAL A 59 1.84 26.74 -24.98
C VAL A 59 2.60 27.89 -25.63
N SER A 60 1.97 28.56 -26.60
CA SER A 60 2.59 29.67 -27.32
C SER A 60 2.92 30.84 -26.38
N ASN A 61 4.15 31.34 -26.45
CA ASN A 61 4.71 32.41 -25.61
C ASN A 61 4.96 32.03 -24.14
N GLU A 62 4.85 30.75 -23.78
CA GLU A 62 5.26 30.22 -22.49
C GLU A 62 6.59 29.46 -22.61
N PRO A 63 7.33 29.28 -21.51
CA PRO A 63 8.45 28.35 -21.48
C PRO A 63 8.03 26.94 -21.90
N LYS A 64 8.99 26.18 -22.44
CA LYS A 64 8.72 24.82 -22.89
C LYS A 64 8.30 23.93 -21.73
N ILE A 65 7.22 23.17 -21.95
CA ILE A 65 6.70 22.22 -20.98
C ILE A 65 7.34 20.84 -21.19
N ASN A 66 7.36 20.37 -22.43
CA ASN A 66 7.91 19.08 -22.80
C ASN A 66 8.62 19.16 -24.16
N HIS A 67 9.73 18.43 -24.36
CA HIS A 67 10.35 18.29 -25.68
C HIS A 67 9.59 17.33 -26.57
N TRP A 68 8.96 16.28 -26.03
CA TRP A 68 8.13 15.36 -26.84
C TRP A 68 7.01 16.09 -27.60
N ALA A 69 6.48 17.17 -26.99
CA ALA A 69 5.40 17.98 -27.55
C ALA A 69 5.85 18.97 -28.65
N ASP A 70 7.13 18.96 -29.05
CA ASP A 70 7.57 19.70 -30.23
C ASP A 70 7.12 19.03 -31.54
N GLU A 71 7.00 17.70 -31.53
CA GLU A 71 6.77 16.89 -32.73
C GLU A 71 5.53 15.98 -32.61
N LEU A 72 5.09 15.69 -31.39
CA LEU A 72 4.02 14.73 -31.12
C LEU A 72 2.85 15.40 -30.41
N GLU A 73 1.66 14.86 -30.64
CA GLU A 73 0.42 15.25 -29.96
C GLU A 73 0.01 14.17 -28.95
N PRO A 74 -0.73 14.52 -27.88
CA PRO A 74 -1.29 13.54 -26.96
C PRO A 74 -2.07 12.44 -27.70
N ASP A 75 -1.92 11.23 -27.21
CA ASP A 75 -2.60 10.06 -27.71
C ASP A 75 -3.80 9.72 -26.82
N GLN A 76 -4.65 8.80 -27.27
CA GLN A 76 -5.83 8.38 -26.51
C GLN A 76 -6.19 6.91 -26.77
N ILE A 77 -6.48 6.19 -25.69
CA ILE A 77 -7.06 4.85 -25.70
C ILE A 77 -8.27 4.86 -24.78
N GLY A 78 -9.41 4.47 -25.32
CA GLY A 78 -10.68 4.55 -24.61
C GLY A 78 -10.92 5.95 -24.03
N GLY A 79 -11.20 6.05 -22.75
CA GLY A 79 -11.41 7.31 -22.04
C GLY A 79 -10.14 7.99 -21.50
N ILE A 80 -8.95 7.50 -21.84
CA ILE A 80 -7.67 7.94 -21.24
C ILE A 80 -6.77 8.58 -22.28
N SER A 81 -6.45 9.86 -22.09
CA SER A 81 -5.41 10.55 -22.86
C SER A 81 -4.06 10.47 -22.15
N PHE A 82 -2.99 10.34 -22.91
CA PHE A 82 -1.64 10.18 -22.39
C PHE A 82 -0.58 10.72 -23.36
N ALA A 83 0.63 10.97 -22.85
CA ALA A 83 1.74 11.39 -23.71
C ALA A 83 2.31 10.18 -24.48
N PRO A 84 2.59 10.28 -25.79
CA PRO A 84 3.03 9.17 -26.63
C PRO A 84 4.52 8.81 -26.46
N VAL A 85 4.96 8.66 -25.21
CA VAL A 85 6.35 8.33 -24.80
C VAL A 85 6.32 7.17 -23.79
N ALA A 86 7.50 6.70 -23.36
CA ALA A 86 7.66 5.82 -22.20
C ALA A 86 6.81 4.53 -22.17
N ARG A 87 6.44 4.02 -23.36
CA ARG A 87 5.54 2.87 -23.53
C ARG A 87 4.14 3.08 -22.92
N ASN A 88 3.73 4.34 -22.77
CA ASN A 88 2.42 4.70 -22.25
C ASN A 88 1.30 4.08 -23.10
N ARG A 89 1.47 4.05 -24.43
CA ARG A 89 0.53 3.38 -25.33
C ARG A 89 0.32 1.93 -24.93
N GLU A 90 1.37 1.13 -24.81
CA GLU A 90 1.23 -0.28 -24.43
C GLU A 90 0.61 -0.46 -23.04
N LEU A 91 0.90 0.43 -22.10
CA LEU A 91 0.29 0.43 -20.77
C LEU A 91 -1.23 0.60 -20.87
N PHE A 92 -1.70 1.64 -21.55
CA PHE A 92 -3.13 1.93 -21.66
C PHE A 92 -3.86 0.98 -22.62
N GLU A 93 -3.19 0.43 -23.65
CA GLU A 93 -3.77 -0.62 -24.51
C GLU A 93 -4.05 -1.88 -23.70
N ARG A 94 -3.14 -2.24 -22.80
CA ARG A 94 -3.24 -3.47 -22.01
C ARG A 94 -4.16 -3.33 -20.81
N PHE A 95 -4.07 -2.22 -20.09
CA PHE A 95 -4.70 -2.06 -18.78
C PHE A 95 -5.78 -0.99 -18.73
N GLY A 96 -5.95 -0.17 -19.78
CA GLY A 96 -6.87 0.99 -19.80
C GLY A 96 -8.29 0.67 -19.35
N ALA A 97 -8.83 -0.48 -19.78
CA ALA A 97 -10.18 -0.93 -19.43
C ALA A 97 -10.37 -1.19 -17.92
N ASP A 98 -9.30 -1.59 -17.23
CA ASP A 98 -9.30 -2.00 -15.82
C ASP A 98 -8.69 -0.93 -14.89
N LEU A 99 -8.43 0.27 -15.42
CA LEU A 99 -7.81 1.36 -14.66
C LEU A 99 -8.58 2.68 -14.76
N MET A 100 -8.39 3.50 -13.73
CA MET A 100 -8.84 4.87 -13.67
C MET A 100 -7.67 5.76 -13.32
N VAL A 101 -7.59 6.89 -14.02
CA VAL A 101 -6.66 7.99 -13.71
C VAL A 101 -7.42 9.07 -12.93
N VAL A 102 -6.83 9.59 -11.86
CA VAL A 102 -7.31 10.79 -11.17
C VAL A 102 -6.24 11.87 -11.27
N ASN A 103 -6.44 12.84 -12.17
CA ASN A 103 -5.52 13.95 -12.41
C ASN A 103 -5.87 15.18 -11.56
N GLY A 104 -4.90 16.07 -11.37
CA GLY A 104 -5.13 17.35 -10.72
C GLY A 104 -5.28 17.25 -9.20
N VAL A 105 -4.67 16.25 -8.57
CA VAL A 105 -4.70 16.07 -7.12
C VAL A 105 -3.63 16.96 -6.49
N ASP A 106 -4.06 17.92 -5.67
CA ASP A 106 -3.19 18.90 -5.02
C ASP A 106 -2.66 18.34 -3.68
N ALA A 107 -1.36 18.07 -3.65
CA ALA A 107 -0.65 17.66 -2.44
C ALA A 107 -0.41 18.83 -1.46
N GLN A 108 -0.72 20.07 -1.85
CA GLN A 108 -0.60 21.30 -1.04
C GLN A 108 0.81 21.56 -0.49
N THR A 109 1.81 20.90 -1.09
CA THR A 109 3.20 20.95 -0.65
C THR A 109 4.12 20.59 -1.81
N ASN A 110 5.34 21.09 -1.72
CA ASN A 110 6.46 20.73 -2.58
C ASN A 110 7.60 20.06 -1.77
N SER A 111 7.33 19.64 -0.53
CA SER A 111 8.29 18.89 0.29
C SER A 111 8.02 17.39 0.17
N HIS A 112 9.03 16.59 -0.17
CA HIS A 112 8.89 15.13 -0.27
C HIS A 112 8.35 14.50 1.00
N GLU A 113 8.78 14.95 2.18
CA GLU A 113 8.32 14.38 3.44
C GLU A 113 6.81 14.56 3.62
N THR A 114 6.32 15.78 3.41
CA THR A 114 4.90 16.10 3.53
C THR A 114 4.08 15.50 2.39
N GLY A 115 4.62 15.52 1.16
CA GLY A 115 3.95 14.96 -0.03
C GLY A 115 3.75 13.46 0.09
N ARG A 116 4.78 12.72 0.50
CA ARG A 116 4.69 11.29 0.79
C ARG A 116 3.72 11.01 1.94
N LEU A 117 3.83 11.75 3.05
CA LEU A 117 2.89 11.59 4.16
C LEU A 117 1.44 11.74 3.68
N PHE A 118 1.16 12.80 2.93
CA PHE A 118 -0.20 13.12 2.53
C PHE A 118 -0.74 12.13 1.51
N ASN A 119 0.04 11.79 0.49
CA ASN A 119 -0.39 10.90 -0.57
C ASN A 119 -0.63 9.45 -0.12
N TRP A 120 -0.02 9.02 0.99
CA TRP A 120 -0.15 7.64 1.48
C TRP A 120 -1.00 7.48 2.74
N THR A 121 -1.38 8.58 3.41
CA THR A 121 -2.25 8.55 4.60
C THR A 121 -3.56 9.32 4.43
N GLY A 122 -3.66 10.20 3.43
CA GLY A 122 -4.81 11.08 3.27
C GLY A 122 -4.88 12.24 4.26
N ARG A 123 -3.82 12.47 5.07
CA ARG A 123 -3.65 13.67 5.91
C ARG A 123 -2.24 14.26 5.77
N ASN A 124 -2.15 15.58 5.75
CA ASN A 124 -0.88 16.31 5.71
C ASN A 124 -0.22 16.47 7.10
N ALA A 125 -0.83 15.91 8.14
CA ALA A 125 -0.35 15.93 9.51
C ALA A 125 -0.05 14.51 9.99
N GLU A 126 0.91 14.42 10.90
CA GLU A 126 1.33 13.16 11.50
C GLU A 126 0.23 12.48 12.33
N GLY A 127 0.34 11.16 12.45
CA GLY A 127 -0.54 10.35 13.30
C GLY A 127 -1.58 9.51 12.57
N GLN A 128 -1.73 9.68 11.26
CA GLN A 128 -2.60 8.86 10.43
C GLN A 128 -1.86 7.61 9.91
N PRO A 129 -2.47 6.40 9.95
CA PRO A 129 -1.89 5.22 9.31
C PRO A 129 -1.93 5.37 7.78
N SER A 130 -1.04 4.64 7.09
CA SER A 130 -1.13 4.49 5.64
C SER A 130 -2.39 3.73 5.26
N LEU A 131 -2.85 3.90 4.03
CA LEU A 131 -4.01 3.17 3.50
C LEU A 131 -3.86 1.65 3.67
N SER A 132 -2.68 1.10 3.39
CA SER A 132 -2.37 -0.32 3.56
C SER A 132 -2.41 -0.78 5.00
N ALA A 133 -1.86 0.01 5.93
CA ALA A 133 -1.92 -0.32 7.34
C ALA A 133 -3.37 -0.33 7.86
N LEU A 134 -4.17 0.65 7.43
CA LEU A 134 -5.59 0.75 7.77
C LEU A 134 -6.39 -0.44 7.21
N PHE A 135 -6.20 -0.78 5.94
CA PHE A 135 -6.84 -1.92 5.29
C PHE A 135 -6.46 -3.25 5.95
N ALA A 136 -5.17 -3.49 6.21
CA ALA A 136 -4.73 -4.73 6.84
C ALA A 136 -5.27 -4.90 8.27
N ALA A 137 -5.41 -3.80 9.02
CA ALA A 137 -6.00 -3.79 10.35
C ALA A 137 -7.51 -4.08 10.33
N ALA A 138 -8.22 -3.60 9.31
CA ALA A 138 -9.64 -3.87 9.14
C ALA A 138 -9.91 -5.31 8.69
N GLU A 139 -9.19 -5.80 7.68
CA GLU A 139 -9.51 -7.03 6.96
C GLU A 139 -8.80 -8.27 7.53
N SER A 140 -7.61 -8.12 8.09
CA SER A 140 -6.77 -9.26 8.47
C SER A 140 -5.91 -9.04 9.72
N PRO A 141 -6.44 -8.47 10.83
CA PRO A 141 -5.63 -8.06 11.98
C PRO A 141 -4.88 -9.20 12.67
N GLU A 142 -5.38 -10.44 12.55
CA GLU A 142 -4.79 -11.62 13.19
C GLU A 142 -3.74 -12.32 12.33
N GLN A 143 -3.57 -11.92 11.07
CA GLN A 143 -2.64 -12.59 10.17
C GLN A 143 -1.19 -12.20 10.47
N PRO A 144 -0.25 -13.17 10.46
CA PRO A 144 1.14 -12.89 10.79
C PRO A 144 1.82 -11.94 9.79
N LEU A 145 1.41 -11.97 8.53
CA LEU A 145 1.92 -11.13 7.44
C LEU A 145 0.86 -10.18 6.88
N ALA A 146 -0.14 -9.82 7.71
CA ALA A 146 -1.29 -8.98 7.35
C ALA A 146 -0.90 -7.79 6.46
N TYR A 147 0.19 -7.12 6.86
CA TYR A 147 0.77 -5.98 6.17
C TYR A 147 2.25 -6.22 5.89
N SER A 148 2.61 -6.21 4.61
CA SER A 148 3.99 -6.36 4.12
C SER A 148 4.50 -5.07 3.50
N VAL A 149 5.73 -4.68 3.81
CA VAL A 149 6.33 -3.41 3.35
C VAL A 149 7.63 -3.73 2.65
N PHE A 150 7.70 -3.43 1.35
CA PHE A 150 8.88 -3.57 0.53
C PHE A 150 9.55 -2.22 0.23
N GLY A 151 8.85 -1.13 0.48
CA GLY A 151 9.37 0.23 0.43
C GLY A 151 8.28 1.27 0.70
N GLY A 152 8.59 2.55 0.48
CA GLY A 152 7.63 3.64 0.65
C GLY A 152 7.20 3.95 2.10
N VAL A 153 6.08 4.67 2.23
CA VAL A 153 5.53 5.15 3.51
C VAL A 153 4.76 4.06 4.24
N SER A 154 5.30 3.63 5.39
CA SER A 154 4.76 2.52 6.19
C SER A 154 4.34 2.95 7.60
N ARG A 155 3.50 3.97 7.68
CA ARG A 155 2.98 4.49 8.96
C ARG A 155 1.82 3.62 9.44
N THR A 156 1.94 3.03 10.63
CA THR A 156 0.88 2.18 11.16
C THR A 156 0.04 2.82 12.23
N ALA A 157 0.43 3.99 12.77
CA ALA A 157 -0.22 4.62 13.92
C ALA A 157 -0.47 3.67 15.13
N GLY A 158 0.25 2.54 15.20
CA GLY A 158 0.07 1.52 16.23
C GLY A 158 -1.13 0.58 16.06
N ILE A 159 -1.94 0.70 14.99
CA ILE A 159 -3.11 -0.18 14.77
C ILE A 159 -2.75 -1.57 14.27
N ILE A 160 -1.60 -1.71 13.61
CA ILE A 160 -1.09 -3.01 13.15
C ILE A 160 0.44 -3.01 13.09
N GLY A 161 1.05 -4.18 13.18
CA GLY A 161 2.46 -4.39 12.87
C GLY A 161 2.66 -4.62 11.38
N TYR A 162 3.78 -4.14 10.83
CA TYR A 162 4.16 -4.47 9.46
C TYR A 162 5.36 -5.42 9.45
N ASN A 163 5.51 -6.11 8.32
CA ASN A 163 6.65 -6.97 8.07
C ASN A 163 7.47 -6.42 6.92
N ARG A 164 8.77 -6.22 7.12
CA ARG A 164 9.67 -5.69 6.09
C ARG A 164 10.71 -6.73 5.72
N PHE A 165 10.74 -7.07 4.44
CA PHE A 165 11.70 -8.01 3.89
C PHE A 165 12.14 -7.50 2.52
N ASP A 166 13.45 -7.34 2.35
CA ASP A 166 14.03 -6.89 1.08
C ASP A 166 14.46 -8.08 0.20
N ASP A 167 14.31 -9.31 0.69
CA ASP A 167 14.80 -10.54 0.04
C ASP A 167 13.96 -11.78 0.44
N LEU A 168 13.37 -12.46 -0.55
CA LEU A 168 12.62 -13.71 -0.36
C LEU A 168 13.46 -14.84 0.24
N ASN A 169 14.78 -14.83 0.06
CA ASN A 169 15.67 -15.82 0.69
C ASN A 169 15.76 -15.63 2.20
N VAL A 170 15.57 -14.39 2.71
CA VAL A 170 15.46 -14.15 4.15
C VAL A 170 14.16 -14.78 4.67
N LEU A 171 13.05 -14.62 3.94
CA LEU A 171 11.78 -15.26 4.27
C LEU A 171 11.90 -16.79 4.30
N ARG A 172 12.48 -17.40 3.25
CA ARG A 172 12.71 -18.85 3.22
C ARG A 172 13.48 -19.33 4.45
N ARG A 173 14.56 -18.62 4.83
CA ARG A 173 15.36 -18.96 6.03
C ARG A 173 14.57 -18.81 7.34
N LEU A 174 13.70 -17.81 7.46
CA LEU A 174 12.84 -17.62 8.63
C LEU A 174 11.77 -18.70 8.76
N THR A 175 11.23 -19.16 7.63
CA THR A 175 10.21 -20.21 7.61
C THR A 175 10.79 -21.61 7.79
N GLN A 176 12.07 -21.82 7.45
CA GLN A 176 12.76 -23.12 7.55
C GLN A 176 14.04 -23.03 8.41
N PRO A 177 13.97 -22.62 9.69
CA PRO A 177 15.16 -22.34 10.51
C PRO A 177 16.02 -23.58 10.79
N ASN A 178 15.41 -24.76 10.72
CA ASN A 178 16.05 -26.05 10.97
C ASN A 178 16.63 -26.71 9.72
N VAL A 179 16.50 -26.07 8.56
CA VAL A 179 17.09 -26.55 7.30
C VAL A 179 18.38 -25.76 7.06
N ASP A 180 19.44 -26.46 6.68
CA ASP A 180 20.68 -25.84 6.23
C ASP A 180 20.49 -25.25 4.83
N SER A 181 20.81 -23.97 4.66
CA SER A 181 20.57 -23.27 3.39
C SER A 181 21.49 -23.71 2.26
N TRP A 182 22.60 -24.40 2.56
CA TRP A 182 23.56 -24.86 1.58
C TRP A 182 23.30 -26.32 1.18
N SER A 183 23.09 -27.21 2.15
CA SER A 183 22.85 -28.64 1.87
C SER A 183 21.38 -29.01 1.67
N GLY A 184 20.44 -28.17 2.13
CA GLY A 184 19.01 -28.51 2.17
C GLY A 184 18.68 -29.58 3.22
N GLU A 185 19.67 -30.05 3.99
CA GLU A 185 19.47 -31.06 5.03
C GLU A 185 19.01 -30.43 6.33
N THR A 186 18.32 -31.22 7.16
CA THR A 186 17.93 -30.79 8.51
C THR A 186 19.18 -30.65 9.40
N LYS A 187 19.35 -29.50 10.05
CA LYS A 187 20.46 -29.21 11.00
C LYS A 187 20.50 -30.16 12.21
N ARG A 188 19.40 -30.85 12.48
CA ARG A 188 19.20 -31.83 13.56
C ARG A 188 18.30 -32.95 13.04
N TRP A 189 18.46 -34.14 13.60
CA TRP A 189 17.54 -35.24 13.29
C TRP A 189 16.10 -34.87 13.64
N GLU A 190 15.17 -35.31 12.80
CA GLU A 190 13.74 -35.04 12.96
C GLU A 190 13.21 -35.49 14.34
N ALA A 191 13.71 -36.63 14.84
CA ALA A 191 13.37 -37.13 16.18
C ALA A 191 13.79 -36.19 17.32
N ASP A 192 14.92 -35.49 17.18
CA ASP A 192 15.39 -34.53 18.19
C ASP A 192 14.58 -33.23 18.13
N LEU A 193 14.24 -32.77 16.91
CA LEU A 193 13.37 -31.61 16.71
C LEU A 193 11.97 -31.86 17.30
N ALA A 194 11.37 -33.01 16.98
CA ALA A 194 10.07 -33.40 17.50
C ALA A 194 10.08 -33.51 19.04
N ARG A 195 11.12 -34.12 19.62
CA ARG A 195 11.27 -34.21 21.09
C ARG A 195 11.41 -32.82 21.72
N SER A 196 12.20 -31.94 21.11
CA SER A 196 12.38 -30.56 21.60
C SER A 196 11.06 -29.77 21.55
N GLN A 197 10.29 -29.90 20.47
CA GLN A 197 8.97 -29.28 20.34
C GLN A 197 7.99 -29.77 21.39
N GLN A 198 7.91 -31.09 21.61
CA GLN A 198 7.05 -31.69 22.64
C GLN A 198 7.39 -31.22 24.06
N LEU A 199 8.69 -31.17 24.42
CA LEU A 199 9.12 -30.69 25.73
C LEU A 199 8.73 -29.22 25.94
N LEU A 200 8.93 -28.40 24.92
CA LEU A 200 8.59 -26.98 24.96
C LEU A 200 7.07 -26.76 25.06
N GLU A 201 6.26 -27.51 24.31
CA GLU A 201 4.78 -27.46 24.42
C GLU A 201 4.29 -27.88 25.81
N ALA A 202 4.87 -28.93 26.38
CA ALA A 202 4.57 -29.36 27.73
C ALA A 202 4.93 -28.28 28.77
N ASP A 203 6.08 -27.62 28.60
CA ASP A 203 6.52 -26.54 29.49
C ASP A 203 5.66 -25.27 29.37
N VAL A 204 5.31 -24.84 28.14
CA VAL A 204 4.41 -23.71 27.92
C VAL A 204 3.04 -23.98 28.54
N SER A 205 2.48 -25.17 28.31
CA SER A 205 1.20 -25.59 28.89
C SER A 205 1.25 -25.61 30.41
N ARG A 206 2.36 -26.12 30.99
CA ARG A 206 2.59 -26.14 32.44
C ARG A 206 2.65 -24.72 33.02
N LEU A 207 3.38 -23.81 32.37
CA LEU A 207 3.53 -22.42 32.81
C LEU A 207 2.20 -21.66 32.74
N LEU A 208 1.44 -21.78 31.64
CA LEU A 208 0.13 -21.12 31.50
C LEU A 208 -0.89 -21.57 32.56
N ASN A 209 -0.78 -22.82 33.01
CA ASN A 209 -1.62 -23.41 34.07
C ASN A 209 -1.12 -23.13 35.50
N GLN A 210 0.03 -22.47 35.67
CA GLN A 210 0.58 -22.18 36.99
C GLN A 210 -0.17 -21.01 37.65
N SER A 211 -0.65 -21.24 38.88
CA SER A 211 -1.21 -20.19 39.73
C SER A 211 -0.08 -19.31 40.29
N GLY A 212 -0.14 -18.00 40.06
CA GLY A 212 0.84 -17.03 40.59
C GLY A 212 1.62 -16.22 39.55
N LEU A 213 1.41 -16.46 38.24
CA LEU A 213 1.93 -15.58 37.20
C LEU A 213 1.35 -14.18 37.31
N SER A 214 2.20 -13.16 37.20
CA SER A 214 1.74 -11.79 36.97
C SER A 214 1.02 -11.69 35.63
N VAL A 215 0.19 -10.65 35.49
CA VAL A 215 -0.52 -10.35 34.23
C VAL A 215 0.47 -10.24 33.06
N ARG A 216 1.63 -9.61 33.28
CA ARG A 216 2.66 -9.43 32.25
C ARG A 216 3.29 -10.76 31.82
N GLU A 217 3.60 -11.65 32.74
CA GLU A 217 4.19 -12.96 32.43
C GLU A 217 3.19 -13.83 31.66
N ARG A 218 1.92 -13.82 32.09
CA ARG A 218 0.85 -14.54 31.39
C ARG A 218 0.70 -14.02 29.95
N LEU A 219 0.63 -12.71 29.76
CA LEU A 219 0.57 -12.10 28.42
C LEU A 219 1.81 -12.43 27.58
N SER A 220 3.01 -12.46 28.18
CA SER A 220 4.23 -12.84 27.47
C SER A 220 4.19 -14.29 27.00
N MET A 221 3.63 -15.21 27.79
CA MET A 221 3.51 -16.62 27.41
C MET A 221 2.43 -16.86 26.36
N ILE A 222 1.31 -16.15 26.45
CA ILE A 222 0.29 -16.16 25.39
C ILE A 222 0.90 -15.71 24.07
N LYS A 223 1.58 -14.55 24.05
CA LYS A 223 2.26 -14.05 22.84
C LYS A 223 3.33 -15.02 22.30
N PHE A 224 4.07 -15.67 23.19
CA PHE A 224 5.06 -16.68 22.78
C PHE A 224 4.40 -17.90 22.14
N ASN A 225 3.29 -18.38 22.71
CA ASN A 225 2.53 -19.51 22.16
C ASN A 225 1.90 -19.15 20.80
N GLU A 226 1.27 -17.99 20.70
CA GLU A 226 0.70 -17.48 19.44
C GLU A 226 1.76 -17.33 18.35
N ALA A 227 2.94 -16.78 18.68
CA ALA A 227 4.06 -16.68 17.75
C ALA A 227 4.59 -18.04 17.29
N ARG A 228 4.46 -19.10 18.11
CA ARG A 228 4.81 -20.48 17.73
C ARG A 228 3.76 -21.09 16.80
N GLU A 229 2.48 -21.01 17.14
CA GLU A 229 1.38 -21.55 16.31
C GLU A 229 1.35 -20.87 14.93
N ARG A 230 1.72 -19.59 14.85
CA ARG A 230 1.86 -18.86 13.58
C ARG A 230 3.03 -19.34 12.70
N ARG A 231 4.01 -20.10 13.24
CA ARG A 231 5.10 -20.68 12.42
C ARG A 231 4.59 -21.72 11.42
N ASP A 232 3.60 -22.53 11.81
CA ASP A 232 2.99 -23.50 10.90
C ASP A 232 2.23 -22.79 9.77
N SER A 233 1.74 -21.57 10.03
CA SER A 233 1.14 -20.75 8.98
C SER A 233 2.21 -20.23 8.00
N LEU A 234 3.41 -19.92 8.48
CA LEU A 234 4.55 -19.51 7.64
C LEU A 234 5.11 -20.65 6.76
N SER A 235 4.90 -21.93 7.11
CA SER A 235 5.35 -23.04 6.25
C SER A 235 4.64 -23.04 4.90
N ARG A 236 3.37 -22.60 4.84
CA ARG A 236 2.64 -22.41 3.56
C ARG A 236 3.33 -21.42 2.65
N LEU A 237 3.87 -20.33 3.20
CA LEU A 237 4.66 -19.38 2.42
C LEU A 237 5.97 -20.01 1.96
N ALA A 238 6.65 -20.77 2.82
CA ALA A 238 7.91 -21.45 2.48
C ALA A 238 7.79 -22.34 1.24
N GLU A 239 6.70 -23.10 1.15
CA GLU A 239 6.38 -23.99 0.04
C GLU A 239 6.10 -23.25 -1.27
N LEU A 240 5.66 -22.00 -1.18
CA LEU A 240 5.36 -21.16 -2.34
C LEU A 240 6.57 -20.37 -2.86
N ILE A 241 7.60 -20.17 -2.03
CA ILE A 241 8.79 -19.42 -2.47
C ILE A 241 9.48 -20.23 -3.58
N PRO A 242 9.63 -19.68 -4.79
CA PRO A 242 10.25 -20.38 -5.92
C PRO A 242 11.78 -20.48 -5.76
N PRO A 243 12.46 -21.38 -6.48
CA PRO A 243 13.93 -21.45 -6.46
C PRO A 243 14.55 -20.10 -6.85
N GLU A 244 15.80 -19.85 -6.42
CA GLU A 244 16.48 -18.56 -6.63
C GLU A 244 16.54 -18.12 -8.10
N SER A 245 16.64 -19.08 -9.02
CA SER A 245 16.64 -18.84 -10.47
C SER A 245 15.32 -18.29 -11.03
N GLU A 246 14.21 -18.45 -10.29
CA GLU A 246 12.88 -17.99 -10.67
C GLU A 246 12.45 -16.73 -9.88
N ILE A 247 13.30 -16.27 -8.95
CA ILE A 247 13.10 -14.98 -8.28
C ILE A 247 13.45 -13.87 -9.27
N ALA A 248 12.55 -12.91 -9.43
CA ALA A 248 12.78 -11.79 -10.34
C ALA A 248 14.08 -11.04 -9.95
N PRO A 249 15.03 -10.87 -10.88
CA PRO A 249 16.31 -10.25 -10.57
C PRO A 249 16.17 -8.74 -10.36
N ARG A 250 17.21 -8.14 -9.79
CA ARG A 250 17.38 -6.70 -9.80
C ARG A 250 17.74 -6.23 -11.21
N GLU A 251 17.19 -5.10 -11.61
CA GLU A 251 17.37 -4.50 -12.93
C GLU A 251 18.05 -3.15 -12.80
N ASP A 252 19.08 -2.92 -13.61
CA ASP A 252 19.80 -1.66 -13.67
C ASP A 252 19.35 -0.86 -14.89
N LEU A 253 19.05 0.41 -14.68
CA LEU A 253 18.59 1.36 -15.70
C LEU A 253 19.60 2.49 -15.80
N ASN A 254 20.01 2.85 -17.02
CA ASN A 254 20.83 4.04 -17.25
C ASN A 254 20.02 5.08 -18.00
N ALA A 255 19.83 6.25 -17.39
CA ALA A 255 19.06 7.34 -17.97
C ALA A 255 19.52 8.70 -17.43
N GLY A 256 19.53 9.73 -18.26
CA GLY A 256 19.96 11.07 -17.87
C GLY A 256 21.38 11.14 -17.28
N GLY A 257 22.28 10.23 -17.69
CA GLY A 257 23.63 10.13 -17.12
C GLY A 257 23.69 9.49 -15.72
N MET A 258 22.56 9.03 -15.17
CA MET A 258 22.46 8.36 -13.88
C MET A 258 22.23 6.86 -14.03
N ASN A 259 22.62 6.11 -12.99
CA ASN A 259 22.33 4.68 -12.86
C ASN A 259 21.30 4.48 -11.76
N PHE A 260 20.16 3.90 -12.11
CA PHE A 260 19.13 3.46 -11.19
C PHE A 260 19.18 1.95 -11.07
N SER A 261 18.83 1.44 -9.90
CA SER A 261 18.82 0.00 -9.66
C SER A 261 17.53 -0.37 -8.95
N SER A 262 16.72 -1.22 -9.57
CA SER A 262 15.35 -1.51 -9.17
C SER A 262 15.16 -2.99 -8.89
N ASN A 263 14.52 -3.32 -7.77
CA ASN A 263 14.03 -4.67 -7.48
C ASN A 263 12.49 -4.72 -7.52
N LEU A 264 11.82 -3.82 -8.24
CA LEU A 264 10.37 -3.68 -8.21
C LEU A 264 9.62 -4.99 -8.54
N LYS A 265 10.05 -5.71 -9.60
CA LYS A 265 9.46 -7.02 -9.96
C LYS A 265 9.61 -8.04 -8.82
N GLN A 266 10.71 -8.02 -8.10
CA GLN A 266 10.93 -8.87 -6.91
C GLN A 266 9.99 -8.49 -5.76
N GLN A 267 9.79 -7.19 -5.49
CA GLN A 267 8.83 -6.73 -4.48
C GLN A 267 7.40 -7.19 -4.82
N MET A 268 7.00 -7.02 -6.08
CA MET A 268 5.72 -7.47 -6.65
C MET A 268 5.52 -8.98 -6.51
N GLN A 269 6.51 -9.78 -6.91
CA GLN A 269 6.52 -11.24 -6.75
C GLN A 269 6.31 -11.62 -5.27
N SER A 270 7.05 -10.97 -4.37
CA SER A 270 7.02 -11.25 -2.95
C SER A 270 5.65 -10.95 -2.32
N ALA A 271 5.06 -9.80 -2.65
CA ALA A 271 3.72 -9.44 -2.20
C ALA A 271 2.67 -10.47 -2.64
N LEU A 272 2.71 -10.89 -3.91
CA LEU A 272 1.79 -11.89 -4.45
C LEU A 272 1.94 -13.27 -3.81
N LEU A 273 3.18 -13.69 -3.49
CA LEU A 273 3.42 -14.94 -2.76
C LEU A 273 2.89 -14.89 -1.32
N VAL A 274 3.04 -13.76 -0.63
CA VAL A 274 2.43 -13.54 0.69
C VAL A 274 0.91 -13.64 0.60
N PHE A 275 0.29 -13.01 -0.40
CA PHE A 275 -1.16 -13.12 -0.61
C PHE A 275 -1.60 -14.53 -0.96
N LYS A 276 -0.87 -15.24 -1.82
CA LYS A 276 -1.15 -16.63 -2.18
C LYS A 276 -1.11 -17.57 -0.97
N SER A 277 -0.20 -17.31 -0.03
CA SER A 277 -0.09 -18.08 1.22
C SER A 277 -1.27 -17.88 2.18
N GLY A 278 -2.09 -16.84 1.94
CA GLY A 278 -3.23 -16.47 2.78
C GLY A 278 -2.86 -15.74 4.06
N LEU A 279 -1.59 -15.31 4.19
CA LEU A 279 -1.03 -14.73 5.41
C LEU A 279 -1.03 -13.20 5.42
N GLY A 280 -1.39 -12.56 4.32
CA GLY A 280 -1.39 -11.11 4.19
C GLY A 280 -2.50 -10.62 3.28
N SER A 281 -2.88 -9.36 3.45
CA SER A 281 -3.92 -8.70 2.66
C SER A 281 -3.48 -7.35 2.08
N ALA A 282 -2.45 -6.72 2.66
CA ALA A 282 -1.92 -5.45 2.17
C ALA A 282 -0.41 -5.51 1.91
N ALA A 283 0.03 -4.83 0.84
CA ALA A 283 1.45 -4.66 0.53
C ALA A 283 1.78 -3.24 0.05
N ASP A 284 2.90 -2.70 0.52
CA ASP A 284 3.48 -1.46 -0.01
C ASP A 284 4.71 -1.77 -0.84
N LEU A 285 4.67 -1.30 -2.08
CA LEU A 285 5.73 -1.39 -3.07
C LEU A 285 6.27 0.01 -3.35
N SER A 286 7.53 0.11 -3.77
CA SER A 286 8.05 1.40 -4.22
C SER A 286 9.08 1.31 -5.33
N LEU A 287 9.06 2.32 -6.19
CA LEU A 287 10.09 2.62 -7.17
C LEU A 287 10.53 4.07 -6.98
N GLY A 288 11.81 4.30 -6.71
CA GLY A 288 12.37 5.64 -6.60
C GLY A 288 13.07 6.09 -7.88
N GLY A 289 13.53 7.33 -7.88
CA GLY A 289 14.31 7.93 -8.97
C GLY A 289 13.59 9.04 -9.73
N PHE A 290 12.36 9.35 -9.35
CA PHE A 290 11.54 10.37 -10.03
C PHE A 290 11.93 11.81 -9.66
N ASP A 291 12.86 12.01 -8.72
CA ASP A 291 13.34 13.33 -8.30
C ASP A 291 14.34 13.95 -9.30
N SER A 292 13.86 14.17 -10.52
CA SER A 292 14.68 14.52 -11.69
C SER A 292 14.76 16.04 -11.90
N HIS A 293 15.61 16.69 -11.12
CA HIS A 293 15.97 18.11 -11.27
C HIS A 293 16.89 18.42 -12.46
N GLU A 294 17.46 17.38 -13.07
CA GLU A 294 18.27 17.43 -14.30
C GLU A 294 17.81 16.28 -15.21
N GLU A 295 17.91 16.47 -16.52
CA GLU A 295 17.59 15.44 -17.54
C GLU A 295 16.26 14.70 -17.30
N ASN A 296 15.19 15.47 -17.02
CA ASN A 296 13.91 14.94 -16.54
C ASN A 296 13.28 13.93 -17.50
N GLU A 297 13.12 14.30 -18.77
CA GLU A 297 12.42 13.43 -19.73
C GLU A 297 13.12 12.07 -19.92
N PRO A 298 14.45 11.99 -20.18
CA PRO A 298 15.14 10.71 -20.25
C PRO A 298 14.94 9.82 -19.01
N ILE A 299 14.99 10.41 -17.81
CA ILE A 299 14.85 9.68 -16.54
C ILE A 299 13.42 9.18 -16.37
N GLN A 300 12.45 10.08 -16.48
CA GLN A 300 11.02 9.77 -16.33
C GLN A 300 10.60 8.74 -17.38
N GLU A 301 11.05 8.86 -18.63
CA GLU A 301 10.76 7.91 -19.70
C GLU A 301 11.28 6.50 -19.39
N ALA A 302 12.51 6.38 -18.90
CA ALA A 302 13.10 5.10 -18.52
C ALA A 302 12.36 4.46 -17.33
N LEU A 303 12.02 5.26 -16.31
CA LEU A 303 11.32 4.77 -15.12
C LEU A 303 9.85 4.41 -15.42
N LEU A 304 9.14 5.18 -16.24
CA LEU A 304 7.77 4.89 -16.68
C LEU A 304 7.73 3.65 -17.59
N SER A 305 8.71 3.48 -18.48
CA SER A 305 8.86 2.25 -19.27
C SER A 305 9.09 1.04 -18.38
N HIS A 306 9.91 1.19 -17.33
CA HIS A 306 10.14 0.15 -16.32
C HIS A 306 8.88 -0.17 -15.51
N ILE A 307 8.04 0.84 -15.20
CA ILE A 307 6.73 0.63 -14.56
C ILE A 307 5.84 -0.23 -15.45
N TYR A 308 5.75 0.06 -16.75
CA TYR A 308 4.96 -0.76 -17.68
C TYR A 308 5.39 -2.24 -17.60
N GLU A 309 6.69 -2.54 -17.70
CA GLU A 309 7.19 -3.90 -17.64
C GLU A 309 6.94 -4.58 -16.28
N ALA A 310 7.03 -3.82 -15.19
CA ALA A 310 6.76 -4.32 -13.85
C ALA A 310 5.25 -4.61 -13.64
N LEU A 311 4.37 -3.75 -14.15
CA LEU A 311 2.91 -3.98 -14.11
C LEU A 311 2.50 -5.18 -14.96
N VAL A 312 3.12 -5.36 -16.14
CA VAL A 312 2.97 -6.58 -16.96
C VAL A 312 3.32 -7.82 -16.13
N TYR A 313 4.51 -7.84 -15.53
CA TYR A 313 4.95 -8.95 -14.69
C TYR A 313 4.00 -9.19 -13.51
N PHE A 314 3.59 -8.14 -12.80
CA PHE A 314 2.72 -8.22 -11.63
C PHE A 314 1.36 -8.82 -11.96
N TRP A 315 0.69 -8.31 -13.00
CA TRP A 315 -0.65 -8.78 -13.36
C TRP A 315 -0.64 -10.19 -13.98
N ASP A 316 0.39 -10.52 -14.78
CA ASP A 316 0.55 -11.90 -15.31
C ASP A 316 0.81 -12.90 -14.18
N TYR A 317 1.72 -12.59 -13.27
CA TYR A 317 2.02 -13.46 -12.14
C TYR A 317 0.83 -13.56 -11.17
N ALA A 318 0.08 -12.48 -10.97
CA ALA A 318 -1.16 -12.52 -10.19
C ALA A 318 -2.22 -13.42 -10.83
N GLU A 319 -2.30 -13.46 -12.17
CA GLU A 319 -3.20 -14.36 -12.90
C GLU A 319 -2.77 -15.82 -12.77
N GLU A 320 -1.48 -16.12 -12.92
CA GLU A 320 -0.92 -17.46 -12.69
C GLU A 320 -1.21 -17.98 -11.27
N LEU A 321 -1.16 -17.08 -10.29
CA LEU A 321 -1.48 -17.40 -8.89
C LEU A 321 -2.98 -17.44 -8.59
N GLY A 322 -3.85 -17.05 -9.53
CA GLY A 322 -5.30 -16.97 -9.33
C GLY A 322 -5.70 -15.88 -8.33
N LEU A 323 -4.94 -14.79 -8.28
CA LEU A 323 -5.15 -13.65 -7.38
C LEU A 323 -5.66 -12.39 -8.09
N ALA A 324 -5.50 -12.30 -9.43
CA ALA A 324 -5.77 -11.08 -10.19
C ALA A 324 -7.15 -10.44 -9.90
N ASP A 325 -8.22 -11.23 -9.82
CA ASP A 325 -9.58 -10.74 -9.56
C ASP A 325 -9.78 -10.13 -8.15
N ARG A 326 -8.83 -10.35 -7.24
CA ARG A 326 -8.90 -9.89 -5.85
C ARG A 326 -8.09 -8.63 -5.60
N ILE A 327 -7.22 -8.24 -6.53
CA ILE A 327 -6.26 -7.17 -6.32
C ILE A 327 -6.89 -5.81 -6.61
N PHE A 328 -6.71 -4.89 -5.67
CA PHE A 328 -6.94 -3.47 -5.83
C PHE A 328 -5.59 -2.76 -5.70
N LEU A 329 -5.09 -2.19 -6.80
CA LEU A 329 -3.79 -1.52 -6.84
C LEU A 329 -3.97 -0.01 -6.90
N VAL A 330 -3.28 0.72 -6.03
CA VAL A 330 -3.24 2.18 -6.00
C VAL A 330 -1.81 2.63 -6.26
N MET A 331 -1.58 3.36 -7.35
CA MET A 331 -0.29 3.91 -7.73
C MET A 331 -0.34 5.44 -7.69
N GLY A 332 0.73 6.04 -7.20
CA GLY A 332 0.84 7.50 -7.08
C GLY A 332 2.25 7.91 -6.69
N SER A 333 2.45 9.22 -6.55
CA SER A 333 3.73 9.82 -6.18
C SER A 333 3.55 10.81 -5.02
N ASP A 334 4.65 11.38 -4.57
CA ASP A 334 4.70 12.38 -3.50
C ASP A 334 3.93 13.66 -3.90
N PHE A 335 4.02 13.99 -5.19
CA PHE A 335 3.42 15.12 -5.91
C PHE A 335 3.85 15.00 -7.40
N GLY A 336 3.80 16.07 -8.21
CA GLY A 336 4.28 16.07 -9.60
C GLY A 336 5.56 16.90 -9.86
N ARG A 337 5.92 17.04 -11.14
CA ARG A 337 7.02 17.91 -11.61
C ARG A 337 6.47 19.20 -12.23
N THR A 338 7.24 20.29 -12.18
CA THR A 338 6.82 21.59 -12.72
C THR A 338 6.39 21.47 -14.17
N ASN A 339 5.44 22.30 -14.58
CA ASN A 339 5.05 22.35 -15.98
C ASN A 339 6.24 22.73 -16.88
N PHE A 340 7.14 23.63 -16.45
CA PHE A 340 8.26 24.09 -17.29
C PHE A 340 9.59 23.37 -17.02
N ILE A 341 10.36 23.19 -18.09
CA ILE A 341 11.74 22.67 -18.06
C ILE A 341 12.69 23.76 -17.52
N ASN A 342 13.58 23.37 -16.60
CA ASN A 342 14.57 24.24 -15.97
C ASN A 342 15.90 24.28 -16.75
N GLU A 343 16.89 25.05 -16.25
CA GLU A 343 18.19 25.22 -16.91
C GLU A 343 19.02 23.91 -17.02
N GLY A 344 18.76 22.94 -16.15
CA GLY A 344 19.42 21.63 -16.12
C GLY A 344 18.76 20.58 -17.02
N ASN A 345 17.85 21.00 -17.92
CA ASN A 345 16.99 20.08 -18.68
C ASN A 345 16.11 19.19 -17.79
N GLY A 346 15.90 19.60 -16.54
CA GLY A 346 15.08 18.91 -15.55
C GLY A 346 13.80 19.65 -15.22
N LYS A 347 13.13 19.24 -14.14
CA LYS A 347 11.93 19.91 -13.61
C LYS A 347 11.95 19.94 -12.09
N ASP A 348 11.40 21.00 -11.52
CA ASP A 348 11.31 21.20 -10.07
C ASP A 348 10.03 20.62 -9.50
N HIS A 349 9.80 20.80 -8.19
CA HIS A 349 8.65 20.23 -7.50
C HIS A 349 7.35 20.97 -7.84
N TRP A 350 6.29 20.22 -8.09
CA TRP A 350 4.97 20.75 -8.35
C TRP A 350 3.92 20.03 -7.50
N PRO A 351 3.07 20.74 -6.75
CA PRO A 351 2.15 20.11 -5.81
C PRO A 351 1.05 19.28 -6.51
N ILE A 352 0.81 19.51 -7.80
CA ILE A 352 -0.23 18.84 -8.55
C ILE A 352 0.31 17.53 -9.13
N GLY A 353 -0.32 16.42 -8.77
CA GLY A 353 -0.01 15.09 -9.27
C GLY A 353 -1.25 14.29 -9.65
N SER A 354 -1.04 12.99 -9.85
CA SER A 354 -2.09 12.07 -10.27
C SER A 354 -2.02 10.75 -9.51
N TYR A 355 -3.16 10.08 -9.42
CA TYR A 355 -3.27 8.68 -8.99
C TYR A 355 -3.70 7.81 -10.16
N ILE A 356 -3.18 6.59 -10.22
CA ILE A 356 -3.71 5.52 -11.06
C ILE A 356 -4.24 4.43 -10.13
N ILE A 357 -5.49 4.02 -10.35
CA ILE A 357 -6.14 2.97 -9.57
C ILE A 357 -6.54 1.86 -10.53
N MET A 358 -6.20 0.61 -10.20
CA MET A 358 -6.39 -0.54 -11.07
C MET A 358 -7.10 -1.68 -10.34
N GLN A 359 -8.05 -2.30 -11.02
CA GLN A 359 -8.72 -3.53 -10.56
C GLN A 359 -9.27 -4.28 -11.78
N ARG A 360 -9.01 -5.59 -11.87
CA ARG A 360 -9.53 -6.41 -12.97
C ARG A 360 -11.07 -6.39 -13.01
N GLY A 361 -11.64 -6.17 -14.19
CA GLY A 361 -13.08 -6.08 -14.40
C GLY A 361 -13.74 -4.87 -13.74
N ALA A 362 -12.98 -3.80 -13.48
CA ALA A 362 -13.51 -2.58 -12.89
C ALA A 362 -14.55 -1.91 -13.80
N LEU A 363 -15.81 -1.94 -13.40
CA LEU A 363 -16.88 -1.24 -14.14
C LEU A 363 -16.68 0.29 -14.19
N TRP A 364 -15.88 0.83 -13.27
CA TRP A 364 -15.49 2.24 -13.19
C TRP A 364 -14.19 2.54 -13.93
N GLY A 365 -13.57 1.57 -14.62
CA GLY A 365 -12.35 1.77 -15.41
C GLY A 365 -12.56 2.57 -16.70
N ASP A 366 -11.54 2.60 -17.56
CA ASP A 366 -11.53 3.29 -18.85
C ASP A 366 -11.87 4.79 -18.76
N ARG A 367 -11.34 5.47 -17.72
CA ARG A 367 -11.68 6.89 -17.50
C ARG A 367 -10.59 7.70 -16.82
N VAL A 368 -10.67 9.00 -17.03
CA VAL A 368 -9.97 10.05 -16.28
C VAL A 368 -10.99 10.84 -15.45
N ILE A 369 -10.65 11.11 -14.19
CA ILE A 369 -11.36 12.03 -13.30
C ILE A 369 -10.43 13.18 -12.95
N GLY A 370 -11.00 14.39 -12.87
CA GLY A 370 -10.23 15.60 -12.63
C GLY A 370 -9.60 16.14 -13.91
N GLN A 371 -9.17 17.39 -13.83
CA GLN A 371 -8.59 18.09 -14.97
C GLN A 371 -7.61 19.14 -14.44
N THR A 372 -6.53 19.35 -15.17
CA THR A 372 -5.68 20.53 -15.03
C THR A 372 -5.79 21.40 -16.29
N ASP A 373 -5.47 22.68 -16.19
CA ASP A 373 -5.39 23.55 -17.36
C ASP A 373 -4.13 23.28 -18.21
N GLU A 374 -3.93 24.11 -19.25
CA GLU A 374 -2.81 24.00 -20.17
C GLU A 374 -1.44 24.21 -19.48
N LEU A 375 -1.42 24.89 -18.33
CA LEU A 375 -0.22 25.13 -17.52
C LEU A 375 -0.16 24.21 -16.29
N HIS A 376 -0.93 23.12 -16.28
CA HIS A 376 -0.92 22.10 -15.25
C HIS A 376 -1.40 22.59 -13.86
N PHE A 377 -2.22 23.63 -13.80
CA PHE A 377 -2.93 24.02 -12.58
C PHE A 377 -4.22 23.21 -12.43
N ALA A 378 -4.47 22.70 -11.22
CA ALA A 378 -5.68 21.93 -10.92
C ALA A 378 -6.96 22.77 -11.11
N ARG A 379 -7.97 22.17 -11.75
CA ARG A 379 -9.31 22.75 -11.91
C ARG A 379 -10.27 22.16 -10.89
N GLY A 380 -11.14 23.03 -10.38
CA GLY A 380 -12.19 22.61 -9.45
C GLY A 380 -13.21 21.69 -10.13
N ILE A 381 -13.77 20.76 -9.36
CA ILE A 381 -14.84 19.86 -9.78
C ILE A 381 -16.10 20.03 -8.93
N ASP A 382 -17.25 19.66 -9.48
CA ASP A 382 -18.47 19.43 -8.69
C ASP A 382 -18.37 18.06 -8.00
N ALA A 383 -18.52 18.01 -6.68
CA ALA A 383 -18.32 16.78 -5.91
C ALA A 383 -19.33 15.67 -6.27
N ALA A 384 -20.55 16.02 -6.67
CA ALA A 384 -21.58 15.05 -6.99
C ALA A 384 -21.44 14.50 -8.42
N THR A 385 -21.03 15.34 -9.38
CA THR A 385 -20.98 14.93 -10.80
C THR A 385 -19.56 14.70 -11.32
N LEU A 386 -18.54 15.07 -10.54
CA LEU A 386 -17.11 15.02 -10.89
C LEU A 386 -16.72 15.87 -12.12
N LYS A 387 -17.61 16.75 -12.58
CA LYS A 387 -17.38 17.61 -13.75
C LYS A 387 -16.68 18.89 -13.34
N VAL A 388 -15.88 19.44 -14.25
CA VAL A 388 -15.17 20.71 -14.04
C VAL A 388 -16.15 21.84 -13.72
N LYS A 389 -15.81 22.62 -12.69
CA LYS A 389 -16.58 23.74 -12.17
C LYS A 389 -15.63 24.84 -11.71
N SER A 390 -15.82 26.06 -12.19
CA SER A 390 -14.90 27.19 -11.93
C SER A 390 -14.66 27.50 -10.45
N ASN A 391 -15.70 27.35 -9.62
CA ASN A 391 -15.62 27.46 -8.15
C ASN A 391 -15.88 26.08 -7.50
N GLY A 392 -15.37 25.03 -8.13
CA GLY A 392 -15.47 23.65 -7.64
C GLY A 392 -14.44 23.32 -6.57
N LEU A 393 -14.57 22.11 -6.05
CA LEU A 393 -13.63 21.50 -5.12
C LEU A 393 -12.33 21.14 -5.83
N ILE A 394 -11.19 21.53 -5.26
CA ILE A 394 -9.87 21.05 -5.70
C ILE A 394 -9.62 19.73 -4.97
N MET A 395 -9.38 18.67 -5.74
CA MET A 395 -9.11 17.36 -5.16
C MET A 395 -7.77 17.36 -4.42
N THR A 396 -7.72 16.63 -3.32
CA THR A 396 -6.52 16.43 -2.50
C THR A 396 -6.41 14.95 -2.16
N PRO A 397 -5.25 14.46 -1.68
CA PRO A 397 -5.12 13.08 -1.23
C PRO A 397 -6.19 12.64 -0.21
N SER A 398 -6.68 13.54 0.65
CA SER A 398 -7.79 13.21 1.56
C SER A 398 -9.02 12.71 0.80
N HIS A 399 -9.39 13.35 -0.31
CA HIS A 399 -10.56 12.97 -1.10
C HIS A 399 -10.38 11.60 -1.75
N ILE A 400 -9.17 11.32 -2.25
CA ILE A 400 -8.82 10.03 -2.86
C ILE A 400 -8.88 8.92 -1.81
N HIS A 401 -8.25 9.12 -0.65
CA HIS A 401 -8.25 8.16 0.44
C HIS A 401 -9.65 7.91 0.99
N LYS A 402 -10.49 8.95 1.12
CA LYS A 402 -11.87 8.79 1.57
C LYS A 402 -12.69 7.93 0.61
N ALA A 403 -12.62 8.24 -0.69
CA ALA A 403 -13.31 7.45 -1.70
C ALA A 403 -12.84 5.98 -1.72
N ILE A 404 -11.54 5.74 -1.55
CA ILE A 404 -10.99 4.37 -1.48
C ILE A 404 -11.47 3.65 -0.21
N GLN A 405 -11.48 4.32 0.95
CA GLN A 405 -11.96 3.72 2.20
C GLN A 405 -13.43 3.30 2.08
N GLU A 406 -14.28 4.14 1.48
CA GLU A 406 -15.69 3.86 1.22
C GLU A 406 -15.86 2.70 0.21
N TYR A 407 -15.07 2.67 -0.87
CA TYR A 407 -15.12 1.60 -1.86
C TYR A 407 -14.66 0.24 -1.33
N LEU A 408 -13.61 0.24 -0.51
CA LEU A 408 -13.09 -0.96 0.15
C LEU A 408 -13.97 -1.41 1.32
N GLY A 409 -14.87 -0.56 1.82
CA GLY A 409 -15.76 -0.85 2.95
C GLY A 409 -15.07 -0.78 4.32
N ILE A 410 -13.97 -0.02 4.41
CA ILE A 410 -13.16 0.12 5.63
C ILE A 410 -13.36 1.48 6.32
N ASP A 411 -14.22 2.34 5.78
CA ASP A 411 -14.55 3.67 6.33
C ASP A 411 -15.18 3.59 7.72
N GLY A 412 -16.07 2.60 7.95
CA GLY A 412 -16.64 2.33 9.27
C GLY A 412 -15.56 2.03 10.31
N PHE A 413 -14.64 1.10 9.99
CA PHE A 413 -13.49 0.78 10.84
C PHE A 413 -12.60 2.00 11.07
N ALA A 414 -12.31 2.78 10.01
CA ALA A 414 -11.51 3.99 10.11
C ALA A 414 -12.12 5.01 11.09
N ASN A 415 -13.44 5.22 11.02
CA ASN A 415 -14.16 6.11 11.93
C ASN A 415 -14.12 5.60 13.38
N ASP A 416 -14.38 4.31 13.60
CA ASP A 416 -14.34 3.71 14.95
C ASP A 416 -12.94 3.75 15.58
N ALA A 417 -11.89 3.70 14.76
CA ALA A 417 -10.50 3.79 15.17
C ALA A 417 -9.97 5.25 15.23
N ASP A 418 -10.82 6.27 15.05
CA ASP A 418 -10.47 7.71 15.03
C ASP A 418 -9.49 8.12 13.90
N PHE A 419 -9.46 7.33 12.83
CA PHE A 419 -8.69 7.57 11.61
C PHE A 419 -9.57 7.98 10.41
N GLY A 420 -10.86 8.20 10.64
CA GLY A 420 -11.80 8.62 9.60
C GLY A 420 -11.47 9.99 9.00
N LEU A 421 -11.88 10.21 7.74
CA LEU A 421 -11.74 11.48 7.03
C LEU A 421 -13.09 12.25 7.04
N ALA A 422 -13.63 12.47 8.25
CA ALA A 422 -14.98 13.03 8.43
C ALA A 422 -15.14 14.46 7.87
N ASN A 423 -14.09 15.28 7.91
CA ASN A 423 -14.10 16.66 7.41
C ASN A 423 -13.83 16.79 5.89
N THR A 424 -13.66 15.67 5.20
CA THR A 424 -13.41 15.62 3.76
C THR A 424 -14.71 15.29 3.05
N GLU A 425 -15.03 15.99 1.96
CA GLU A 425 -16.21 15.66 1.15
C GLU A 425 -16.01 14.29 0.46
N SER A 426 -17.04 13.44 0.44
CA SER A 426 -16.97 12.17 -0.30
C SER A 426 -17.10 12.45 -1.79
N LEU A 427 -16.29 11.75 -2.59
CA LEU A 427 -16.34 11.81 -4.04
C LEU A 427 -16.70 10.42 -4.59
N PRO A 428 -17.71 10.29 -5.46
CA PRO A 428 -18.15 9.00 -5.99
C PRO A 428 -17.23 8.52 -7.14
N LEU A 429 -15.92 8.44 -6.88
CA LEU A 429 -14.90 8.09 -7.89
C LEU A 429 -15.15 6.70 -8.51
N PHE A 430 -15.72 5.78 -7.72
CA PHE A 430 -15.96 4.39 -8.09
C PHE A 430 -17.39 4.11 -8.58
N ASP A 431 -18.21 5.15 -8.78
CA ASP A 431 -19.54 5.01 -9.40
C ASP A 431 -19.39 4.95 -10.93
N PRO A 432 -19.72 3.80 -11.58
CA PRO A 432 -19.56 3.65 -13.02
C PRO A 432 -20.56 4.49 -13.83
N PHE A 433 -21.59 5.05 -13.21
CA PHE A 433 -22.64 5.83 -13.87
C PHE A 433 -22.41 7.35 -13.85
N ILE A 434 -21.44 7.82 -13.05
CA ILE A 434 -21.08 9.24 -13.00
C ILE A 434 -20.00 9.48 -14.04
N GLY A 435 -20.35 10.22 -15.10
CA GLY A 435 -19.52 10.38 -16.29
C GLY A 435 -18.11 10.91 -16.03
N SER A 436 -17.20 10.55 -16.94
CA SER A 436 -15.83 11.09 -16.99
C SER A 436 -15.84 12.57 -17.38
N THR A 437 -14.79 13.30 -16.99
CA THR A 437 -14.46 14.61 -17.54
C THR A 437 -13.92 14.42 -18.96
N THR A 438 -14.83 14.19 -19.91
CA THR A 438 -14.54 14.35 -21.35
C THR A 438 -15.04 15.70 -21.82
#